data_AF-A0A542LJG8-F1
#
_entry.id   AF-A0A542LJG8-F1
#
_cell.length_a   1.000
_cell.length_b   1.000
_cell.length_c   1.000
_cell.angle_alpha   90.00
_cell.angle_beta   90.00
_cell.angle_gamma   90.00
#
_symmetry.space_group_name_H-M   'P 1'
#
loop_
_entity.id
_entity.type
_entity.pdbx_description
1 polymer ?
#
loop_
_entity_poly.entity_id
_entity_poly.type
_entity_poly.pdbx_seq_one_letter_code
_entity_poly.pdbx_strand_id
1 'polypeptide(L)' 'MLSDKETAANDAVKEALKAIQRARELCERADYGMLVSEPLADAQRSTQYALDTVLGRN' A
#
# COMPACT_ATOMS: atom_id res chain seq x y z
N MET A 1 -8.47 9.65 21.02
CA MET A 1 -8.71 8.19 20.94
C MET A 1 -9.39 7.96 19.60
N LEU A 2 -8.81 7.13 18.72
CA LEU A 2 -9.43 6.82 17.43
C LEU A 2 -10.75 6.08 17.67
N SER A 3 -11.76 6.36 16.86
CA SER A 3 -12.98 5.55 16.83
C SER A 3 -12.68 4.16 16.26
N ASP A 4 -13.55 3.19 16.55
CA ASP A 4 -13.47 1.85 15.95
C ASP A 4 -13.52 1.91 14.42
N LYS A 5 -14.27 2.86 13.86
CA LYS A 5 -14.37 3.10 12.41
C LYS A 5 -13.05 3.58 11.82
N GLU A 6 -12.39 4.55 12.45
CA GLU A 6 -11.10 5.05 12.00
C GLU A 6 -10.00 3.98 12.15
N THR A 7 -10.06 3.19 13.23
CA THR A 7 -9.13 2.07 13.43
C THR A 7 -9.28 1.04 12.32
N ALA A 8 -10.51 0.62 12.01
CA ALA A 8 -10.80 -0.31 10.92
C ALA A 8 -10.37 0.24 9.55
N ALA A 9 -10.59 1.53 9.29
CA ALA A 9 -10.14 2.18 8.06
C ALA A 9 -8.60 2.19 7.96
N ASN A 10 -7.91 2.53 9.04
CA ASN A 10 -6.44 2.55 9.08
C ASN A 10 -5.86 1.15 8.86
N ASP A 11 -6.48 0.11 9.43
CA ASP A 11 -6.05 -1.26 9.24
C ASP A 11 -6.29 -1.75 7.81
N ALA A 12 -7.41 -1.37 7.19
CA ALA A 12 -7.66 -1.66 5.77
C ALA A 12 -6.58 -1.04 4.85
N VAL A 13 -6.13 0.19 5.13
CA VAL A 13 -5.05 0.84 4.37
C VAL A 13 -3.71 0.11 4.57
N LYS A 14 -3.40 -0.35 5.79
CA LYS A 14 -2.20 -1.17 6.06
C LYS A 14 -2.22 -2.48 5.29
N GLU A 15 -3.37 -3.18 5.28
CA GLU A 15 -3.51 -4.45 4.56
C GLU A 15 -3.38 -4.25 3.04
N ALA A 16 -3.95 -3.17 2.48
CA ALA A 16 -3.76 -2.82 1.08
C ALA A 16 -2.27 -2.60 0.75
N LEU A 17 -1.55 -1.86 1.59
CA LEU A 17 -0.11 -1.61 1.40
C LEU A 17 0.70 -2.91 1.41
N LYS A 18 0.45 -3.81 2.36
CA LYS A 18 1.10 -5.13 2.43
C LYS A 18 0.82 -5.96 1.18
N ALA A 19 -0.43 -5.96 0.70
CA ALA A 19 -0.82 -6.70 -0.49
C ALA A 19 -0.09 -6.17 -1.74
N ILE A 20 0.03 -4.84 -1.89
CA ILE A 20 0.78 -4.22 -2.99
C ILE A 20 2.27 -4.57 -2.92
N GLN A 21 2.89 -4.45 -1.74
CA GLN A 21 4.30 -4.83 -1.54
C GLN A 21 4.53 -6.30 -1.93
N ARG A 22 3.63 -7.19 -1.49
CA ARG A 22 3.72 -8.60 -1.83
C ARG A 22 3.55 -8.87 -3.33
N ALA A 23 2.63 -8.18 -3.98
CA ALA A 23 2.42 -8.28 -5.42
C ALA A 23 3.67 -7.85 -6.20
N ARG A 24 4.32 -6.76 -5.79
CA ARG A 24 5.58 -6.28 -6.38
C ARG A 24 6.69 -7.32 -6.29
N GLU A 25 6.93 -7.85 -5.09
CA GLU A 25 7.96 -8.89 -4.89
C GLU A 25 7.73 -10.11 -5.78
N LEU A 26 6.47 -10.54 -5.93
CA LEU A 26 6.13 -11.70 -6.75
C LEU A 26 6.29 -11.39 -8.25
N CYS A 27 5.90 -10.20 -8.69
CA CYS A 27 6.06 -9.77 -10.07
C CYS A 27 7.53 -9.60 -10.45
N GLU A 28 8.35 -9.05 -9.55
CA GLU A 28 9.80 -8.93 -9.71
C GLU A 28 10.47 -10.30 -9.84
N ARG A 29 10.11 -11.26 -8.97
CA ARG A 29 10.62 -12.64 -9.04
C ARG A 29 10.21 -13.40 -10.29
N ALA A 30 9.11 -13.00 -10.92
CA ALA A 30 8.60 -13.61 -12.14
C ALA A 30 9.01 -12.81 -13.41
N ASP A 31 9.95 -11.86 -13.27
CA ASP A 31 10.46 -11.03 -14.36
C ASP A 31 9.36 -10.30 -15.15
N TYR A 32 8.29 -9.88 -14.47
CA TYR A 32 7.30 -9.01 -15.09
C TYR A 32 7.95 -7.67 -15.43
N GLY A 33 7.85 -7.30 -16.71
CA GLY A 33 8.39 -6.05 -17.23
C GLY A 33 7.74 -4.79 -16.63
N MET A 34 8.23 -3.63 -17.06
CA MET A 34 7.84 -2.31 -16.53
C MET A 34 6.33 -2.05 -16.57
N LEU A 35 5.61 -2.62 -17.54
CA LEU A 35 4.15 -2.48 -17.67
C LEU A 35 3.35 -3.01 -16.46
N VAL A 36 3.93 -3.87 -15.65
CA VAL A 36 3.33 -4.36 -14.39
C VAL A 36 4.05 -3.78 -13.17
N SER A 37 5.37 -3.68 -13.24
CA SER A 37 6.19 -3.22 -12.12
C SER A 37 6.00 -1.73 -11.78
N GLU A 38 5.80 -0.86 -12.79
CA GLU A 38 5.58 0.58 -12.58
C GLU A 38 4.23 0.88 -11.91
N PRO A 39 3.07 0.38 -12.42
CA PRO A 39 1.78 0.63 -11.76
C PRO A 39 1.73 0.16 -10.30
N LEU A 40 2.38 -0.95 -9.98
CA LEU A 40 2.45 -1.43 -8.59
C LEU A 40 3.34 -0.54 -7.71
N ALA A 41 4.42 0.03 -8.25
CA ALA A 41 5.25 0.99 -7.54
C ALA A 41 4.50 2.31 -7.28
N ASP A 42 3.74 2.80 -8.25
CA ASP A 42 2.85 3.96 -8.11
C ASP A 42 1.79 3.72 -7.04
N ALA A 43 1.09 2.59 -7.12
CA ALA A 43 0.10 2.18 -6.14
C ALA A 43 0.71 2.13 -4.73
N GLN A 44 1.91 1.57 -4.57
CA GLN A 44 2.59 1.53 -3.27
C GLN A 44 2.84 2.94 -2.73
N ARG A 45 3.34 3.86 -3.55
CA ARG A 45 3.59 5.26 -3.13
C ARG A 45 2.31 5.95 -2.69
N SER A 46 1.24 5.83 -3.48
CA SER A 46 -0.05 6.44 -3.16
C SER A 46 -0.68 5.85 -1.89
N THR A 47 -0.61 4.53 -1.70
CA THR A 47 -1.13 3.87 -0.50
C THR A 47 -0.29 4.19 0.73
N GLN A 48 1.05 4.28 0.60
CA GLN A 48 1.93 4.72 1.69
C GLN A 48 1.59 6.14 2.12
N TYR A 49 1.40 7.07 1.19
CA TYR A 49 0.99 8.44 1.48
C TYR A 49 -0.38 8.49 2.20
N ALA A 50 -1.34 7.68 1.76
CA ALA A 50 -2.63 7.58 2.44
C ALA A 50 -2.47 7.06 3.88
N LEU A 51 -1.61 6.05 4.09
CA LEU A 51 -1.30 5.52 5.41
C LEU A 51 -0.66 6.56 6.32
N ASP A 52 0.33 7.29 5.82
CA ASP A 52 1.03 8.32 6.58
C ASP A 52 0.08 9.46 6.95
N THR A 53 -0.84 9.81 6.06
CA THR A 53 -1.90 10.79 6.31
C THR A 53 -2.84 10.36 7.44
N VAL A 54 -3.36 9.13 7.41
CA VAL A 54 -4.28 8.66 8.45
C VAL A 54 -3.59 8.39 9.79
N LEU A 55 -2.26 8.23 9.79
CA LEU A 55 -1.44 8.11 11.00
C LEU A 55 -0.88 9.45 11.51
N GLY A 56 -1.09 10.56 10.79
CA GLY A 56 -0.56 11.87 11.15
C GLY A 56 0.97 11.98 11.06
N ARG A 57 1.58 11.31 10.08
CA ARG A 57 3.05 11.22 9.88
C ARG A 57 3.58 12.09 8.72
N ASN A 58 2.73 12.96 8.17
CA ASN A 58 3.07 13.86 7.06
C ASN A 58 3.81 15.13 7.49
#